data_AF-A0A7J2KVU1-F1
#
_entry.id   AF-A0A7J2KVU1-F1
#
_cell.length_a   1.000
_cell.length_b   1.000
_cell.length_c   1.000
_cell.angle_alpha   90.00
_cell.angle_beta   90.00
_cell.angle_gamma   90.00
#
_symmetry.space_group_name_H-M   'P 1'
#
loop_
_entity.id
_entity.type
_entity.pdbx_description
1 polymer ?
#
loop_
_entity_poly.entity_id
_entity_poly.type
_entity_poly.pdbx_seq_one_letter_code
_entity_poly.pdbx_strand_id
1 'polypeptide(L)'
;MAEGSDPGLCITSGRDVKNTIVQFDIKAQNEVLNKKMAYALAKDENLFLTEYGGTGDGIIGALSAVGLTAGGNNGRFIEFGKIREFMGYLKAGELETNGMNAISETLTPIPSGDIINTMNWVRPRLYNGTPTLMVEKKDGCWESIDRKKR
;
A
#
# COMPACT_ATOMS: atom_id res chain seq x y z
N MET A 1 -21.06 16.86 -3.69
CA MET A 1 -19.80 16.51 -3.02
C MET A 1 -19.92 16.81 -1.55
N ALA A 2 -19.25 16.04 -0.69
CA ALA A 2 -19.22 16.34 0.75
C ALA A 2 -18.47 17.67 0.99
N GLU A 3 -18.90 18.42 2.00
CA GLU A 3 -18.24 19.66 2.41
C GLU A 3 -16.77 19.39 2.78
N GLY A 4 -15.86 20.25 2.30
CA GLY A 4 -14.41 20.08 2.50
C GLY A 4 -13.73 19.01 1.62
N SER A 5 -14.48 18.34 0.74
CA SER A 5 -13.90 17.37 -0.18
C SER A 5 -13.22 18.06 -1.36
N ASP A 6 -11.99 17.65 -1.66
CA ASP A 6 -11.21 18.08 -2.80
C ASP A 6 -10.70 16.86 -3.59
N PRO A 7 -11.56 16.15 -4.34
CA PRO A 7 -11.17 14.91 -5.00
C PRO A 7 -10.36 15.18 -6.28
N GLY A 8 -9.31 14.39 -6.48
CA GLY A 8 -8.61 14.26 -7.75
C GLY A 8 -8.64 12.82 -8.25
N LEU A 9 -8.52 12.63 -9.56
CA LEU A 9 -8.44 11.32 -10.20
C LEU A 9 -7.21 11.26 -11.10
N CYS A 10 -6.38 10.25 -10.88
CA CYS A 10 -5.26 9.91 -11.73
C CYS A 10 -5.46 8.50 -12.26
N ILE A 11 -5.34 8.29 -13.58
CA ILE A 11 -5.44 6.98 -14.22
C ILE A 11 -4.23 6.77 -15.12
N THR A 12 -3.63 5.60 -14.99
CA THR A 12 -2.59 5.10 -15.88
C THR A 12 -2.59 3.58 -15.89
N SER A 13 -1.89 2.98 -16.87
CA SER A 13 -1.64 1.55 -16.88
C SER A 13 -0.47 1.24 -15.94
N GLY A 14 -0.61 0.20 -15.12
CA GLY A 14 0.44 -0.19 -14.16
C GLY A 14 1.77 -0.55 -14.81
N ARG A 15 1.78 -0.90 -16.11
CA ARG A 15 3.00 -1.16 -16.89
C ARG A 15 3.73 0.11 -17.33
N ASP A 16 3.04 1.25 -17.29
CA ASP A 16 3.52 2.52 -17.85
C ASP A 16 3.90 3.53 -16.75
N VAL A 17 3.92 3.10 -15.48
CA VAL A 17 4.33 3.98 -14.38
C VAL A 17 5.84 4.17 -14.41
N LYS A 18 6.28 5.32 -14.90
CA LYS A 18 7.70 5.68 -14.98
C LYS A 18 8.25 6.11 -13.62
N ASN A 19 9.57 5.98 -13.45
CA ASN A 19 10.26 6.35 -12.21
C ASN A 19 10.06 7.83 -11.82
N THR A 20 9.83 8.72 -12.79
CA THR A 20 9.49 10.13 -12.55
C THR A 20 8.25 10.31 -11.69
N ILE A 21 7.25 9.44 -11.83
CA ILE A 21 6.02 9.42 -11.02
C ILE A 21 6.33 8.96 -9.60
N VAL A 22 7.22 7.97 -9.45
CA VAL A 22 7.70 7.52 -8.12
C VAL A 22 8.48 8.64 -7.43
N GLN A 23 9.33 9.37 -8.15
CA GLN A 23 10.04 10.53 -7.58
C GLN A 23 9.08 11.67 -7.18
N PHE A 24 7.97 11.83 -7.89
CA PHE A 24 6.94 12.79 -7.51
C PHE A 24 6.28 12.42 -6.18
N ASP A 25 5.98 11.13 -5.95
CA ASP A 25 5.42 10.70 -4.67
C ASP A 25 6.40 10.89 -3.50
N ILE A 26 7.68 10.57 -3.73
CA ILE A 26 8.73 10.76 -2.71
C ILE A 26 8.78 12.23 -2.32
N LYS A 27 8.71 13.15 -3.29
CA LYS A 27 8.61 14.59 -3.02
C LYS A 27 7.32 14.93 -2.26
N ALA A 28 6.17 14.44 -2.72
CA ALA A 28 4.87 14.73 -2.08
C ALA A 28 4.80 14.28 -0.61
N GLN A 29 5.59 13.28 -0.21
CA GLN A 29 5.70 12.83 1.19
C GLN A 29 6.59 13.74 2.07
N ASN A 30 7.47 14.54 1.47
CA ASN A 30 8.50 15.30 2.17
C ASN A 30 8.37 16.83 2.01
N GLU A 31 7.63 17.31 1.01
CA GLU A 31 7.46 18.74 0.72
C GLU A 31 6.04 19.08 0.25
N VAL A 32 5.67 20.35 0.42
CA VAL A 32 4.40 20.89 -0.08
C VAL A 32 4.53 21.15 -1.59
N LEU A 33 3.91 20.28 -2.38
CA LEU A 33 3.83 20.44 -3.83
C LEU A 33 2.64 21.31 -4.22
N ASN A 34 2.69 21.88 -5.43
CA ASN A 34 1.57 22.61 -6.00
C ASN A 34 0.98 21.88 -7.22
N LYS A 35 -0.28 22.19 -7.54
CA LYS A 35 -1.00 21.52 -8.62
C LYS A 35 -0.41 21.71 -10.02
N LYS A 36 0.35 22.78 -10.28
CA LYS A 36 1.02 22.98 -11.57
C LYS A 36 2.08 21.92 -11.81
N MET A 37 2.79 21.49 -10.77
CA MET A 37 3.78 20.41 -10.86
C MET A 37 3.12 19.07 -11.19
N ALA A 38 1.96 18.78 -10.58
CA ALA A 38 1.20 17.57 -10.86
C ALA A 38 0.74 17.50 -12.33
N TYR A 39 0.15 18.60 -12.84
CA TYR A 39 -0.27 18.66 -14.25
C TYR A 39 0.88 18.62 -15.24
N ALA A 40 2.00 19.29 -14.94
CA ALA A 40 3.18 19.25 -15.79
C ALA A 40 3.66 17.80 -15.94
N LEU A 41 3.80 17.08 -14.82
CA LEU A 41 4.21 15.68 -14.85
C LEU A 41 3.17 14.79 -15.56
N ALA A 42 1.89 14.96 -15.30
CA ALA A 42 0.84 14.20 -15.97
C ALA A 42 0.87 14.39 -17.49
N LYS A 43 1.14 15.62 -17.96
CA LYS A 43 1.31 15.91 -19.39
C LYS A 43 2.54 15.22 -19.97
N ASP A 44 3.68 15.33 -19.30
CA ASP A 44 4.96 14.76 -19.78
C ASP A 44 4.91 13.22 -19.81
N GLU A 45 4.20 12.62 -18.86
CA GLU A 45 4.06 11.17 -18.72
C GLU A 45 2.81 10.59 -19.37
N ASN A 46 2.01 11.43 -20.04
CA ASN A 46 0.75 11.04 -20.71
C ASN A 46 -0.24 10.31 -19.78
N LEU A 47 -0.41 10.85 -18.56
CA LEU A 47 -1.35 10.35 -17.56
C LEU A 47 -2.69 11.08 -17.69
N PHE A 48 -3.78 10.36 -17.44
CA PHE A 48 -5.07 11.01 -17.22
C PHE A 48 -5.10 11.57 -15.80
N LEU A 49 -5.20 12.89 -15.66
CA LEU A 49 -5.27 13.58 -14.37
C LEU A 49 -6.36 14.66 -14.43
N THR A 50 -7.29 14.65 -13.48
CA THR A 50 -8.39 15.62 -13.43
C THR A 50 -8.83 15.95 -12.01
N GLU A 51 -9.28 17.19 -11.82
CA GLU A 51 -9.93 17.71 -10.62
C GLU A 51 -11.42 17.32 -10.63
N TYR A 52 -12.00 17.09 -9.45
CA TYR A 52 -13.44 16.85 -9.29
C TYR A 52 -14.12 17.75 -8.27
N GLY A 53 -13.43 18.73 -7.68
CA GLY A 53 -14.03 19.69 -6.75
C GLY A 53 -13.00 20.52 -6.00
N GLY A 54 -13.45 21.19 -4.93
CA GLY A 54 -12.58 21.87 -3.98
C GLY A 54 -11.67 22.93 -4.60
N THR A 55 -10.42 22.99 -4.13
CA THR A 55 -9.34 23.82 -4.69
C THR A 55 -8.63 23.15 -5.88
N GLY A 56 -8.90 21.86 -6.08
CA GLY A 56 -8.29 21.01 -7.10
C GLY A 56 -6.96 20.42 -6.68
N ASP A 57 -6.54 20.56 -5.42
CA ASP A 57 -5.24 20.09 -4.94
C ASP A 57 -5.23 18.57 -4.71
N GLY A 58 -6.41 17.94 -4.63
CA GLY A 58 -6.58 16.49 -4.57
C GLY A 58 -5.85 15.71 -5.66
N ILE A 59 -5.55 16.33 -6.80
CA ILE A 59 -4.78 15.71 -7.89
C ILE A 59 -3.35 15.38 -7.48
N ILE A 60 -2.76 16.12 -6.53
CA ILE A 60 -1.42 15.85 -6.00
C ILE A 60 -1.44 14.50 -5.29
N GLY A 61 -2.43 14.29 -4.43
CA GLY A 61 -2.64 13.02 -3.73
C GLY A 61 -2.96 11.88 -4.70
N ALA A 62 -3.82 12.12 -5.70
CA ALA A 62 -4.18 11.11 -6.69
C ALA A 62 -2.97 10.64 -7.52
N LEU A 63 -2.13 11.57 -7.99
CA LEU A 63 -0.91 11.25 -8.72
C LEU A 63 0.15 10.58 -7.82
N SER A 64 0.32 11.09 -6.60
CA SER A 64 1.22 10.50 -5.60
C SER A 64 0.83 9.05 -5.27
N ALA A 65 -0.47 8.75 -5.13
CA ALA A 65 -0.97 7.41 -4.87
C ALA A 65 -0.60 6.40 -5.98
N VAL A 66 -0.56 6.83 -7.24
CA VAL A 66 -0.06 6.01 -8.36
C VAL A 66 1.43 5.69 -8.17
N GLY A 67 2.25 6.70 -7.85
CA GLY A 67 3.68 6.52 -7.57
C GLY A 67 3.93 5.59 -6.38
N LEU A 68 3.26 5.83 -5.26
CA LEU A 68 3.35 5.03 -4.03
C LEU A 68 3.05 3.54 -4.28
N THR A 69 1.99 3.27 -5.06
CA THR A 69 1.57 1.91 -5.39
C THR A 69 2.58 1.24 -6.30
N ALA A 70 3.06 1.94 -7.34
CA ALA A 70 4.08 1.41 -8.25
C ALA A 70 5.45 1.22 -7.57
N GLY A 71 5.78 2.06 -6.58
CA GLY A 71 6.97 1.91 -5.74
C GLY A 71 6.94 0.66 -4.85
N GLY A 72 5.78 0.01 -4.70
CA GLY A 72 5.67 -1.34 -4.17
C GLY A 72 5.88 -1.47 -2.66
N ASN A 73 5.98 -0.38 -1.92
CA ASN A 73 6.28 -0.39 -0.48
C ASN A 73 5.28 0.42 0.36
N ASN A 74 4.23 0.94 -0.27
CA ASN A 74 3.23 1.78 0.37
C ASN A 74 1.84 1.24 0.08
N GLY A 75 1.07 1.04 1.15
CA GLY A 75 -0.31 0.57 1.06
C GLY A 75 -0.61 -0.56 2.04
N ARG A 76 -1.90 -0.73 2.33
CA ARG A 76 -2.42 -1.80 3.17
C ARG A 76 -3.61 -2.45 2.48
N PHE A 77 -3.63 -3.78 2.48
CA PHE A 77 -4.73 -4.55 1.92
C PHE A 77 -5.85 -4.64 2.96
N ILE A 78 -6.96 -3.96 2.70
CA ILE A 78 -8.20 -4.05 3.50
C ILE A 78 -9.08 -5.20 3.00
N GLU A 79 -8.98 -5.51 1.70
CA GLU A 79 -9.61 -6.63 1.01
C GLU A 79 -8.59 -7.25 0.04
N PHE A 80 -8.37 -8.56 0.14
CA PHE A 80 -7.46 -9.32 -0.73
C PHE A 80 -7.70 -10.81 -0.52
N GLY A 81 -8.06 -11.55 -1.57
CA GLY A 81 -8.32 -12.98 -1.47
C GLY A 81 -9.21 -13.35 -0.28
N LYS A 82 -8.67 -14.14 0.65
CA LYS A 82 -9.36 -14.63 1.86
C LYS A 82 -8.82 -14.03 3.16
N ILE A 83 -8.26 -12.81 3.15
CA ILE A 83 -7.63 -12.21 4.34
C ILE A 83 -8.53 -12.10 5.59
N ARG A 84 -9.86 -12.24 5.44
CA ARG A 84 -10.82 -12.23 6.55
C ARG A 84 -11.07 -13.61 7.16
N GLU A 85 -10.64 -14.69 6.50
CA GLU A 85 -10.83 -16.07 6.95
C GLU A 85 -9.64 -16.57 7.79
N PHE A 86 -8.47 -15.93 7.69
CA PHE A 86 -7.29 -16.27 8.47
C PHE A 86 -7.43 -15.80 9.93
N MET A 87 -7.85 -16.72 10.78
CA MET A 87 -8.16 -16.50 12.19
C MET A 87 -7.29 -17.38 13.08
N GLY A 88 -6.91 -16.88 14.25
CA GLY A 88 -6.06 -17.60 15.19
C GLY A 88 -4.69 -17.91 14.61
N TYR A 89 -4.31 -19.18 14.62
CA TYR A 89 -2.99 -19.65 14.22
C TYR A 89 -3.02 -20.28 12.83
N LEU A 90 -2.01 -19.98 12.02
CA LEU A 90 -1.78 -20.59 10.70
C LEU A 90 -0.31 -20.84 10.47
N LYS A 91 0.02 -21.71 9.52
CA LYS A 91 1.38 -21.85 8.98
C LYS A 91 1.66 -20.73 7.99
N ALA A 92 2.87 -20.17 7.98
CA ALA A 92 3.25 -19.13 7.02
C ALA A 92 2.99 -19.54 5.55
N GLY A 93 3.15 -20.82 5.21
CA GLY A 93 2.83 -21.34 3.87
C GLY A 93 1.34 -21.24 3.47
N GLU A 94 0.42 -21.12 4.41
CA GLU A 94 -0.99 -20.85 4.11
C GLU A 94 -1.19 -19.44 3.54
N LEU A 95 -0.35 -18.47 3.93
CA LEU A 95 -0.34 -17.14 3.33
C LEU A 95 0.23 -17.18 1.91
N GLU A 96 1.31 -17.92 1.69
CA GLU A 96 1.99 -18.07 0.39
C GLU A 96 1.06 -18.66 -0.67
N THR A 97 0.33 -19.73 -0.33
CA THR A 97 -0.67 -20.34 -1.22
C THR A 97 -1.83 -19.41 -1.58
N ASN A 98 -1.99 -18.31 -0.85
CA ASN A 98 -3.00 -17.27 -1.09
C ASN A 98 -2.39 -15.97 -1.64
N GLY A 99 -1.15 -16.01 -2.17
CA GLY A 99 -0.50 -14.89 -2.83
C GLY A 99 0.02 -13.82 -1.87
N MET A 100 0.33 -14.19 -0.63
CA MET A 100 0.89 -13.31 0.38
C MET A 100 2.20 -13.84 0.95
N ASN A 101 3.08 -12.96 1.38
CA ASN A 101 4.29 -13.33 2.11
C ASN A 101 4.14 -13.06 3.61
N ALA A 102 5.05 -13.60 4.42
CA ALA A 102 5.26 -13.19 5.81
C ALA A 102 6.73 -12.84 6.06
N ILE A 103 6.97 -11.71 6.73
CA ILE A 103 8.31 -11.25 7.12
C ILE A 103 8.33 -10.79 8.58
N SER A 104 9.47 -10.90 9.23
CA SER A 104 9.71 -10.35 10.57
C SER A 104 9.81 -8.82 10.55
N GLU A 105 9.80 -8.20 11.74
CA GLU A 105 10.15 -6.80 11.96
C GLU A 105 11.54 -6.41 11.43
N THR A 106 12.45 -7.37 11.31
CA THR A 106 13.79 -7.23 10.74
C THR A 106 13.86 -7.53 9.23
N LEU A 107 12.69 -7.66 8.58
CA LEU A 107 12.53 -7.94 7.15
C LEU A 107 13.04 -9.32 6.71
N THR A 108 13.13 -10.27 7.64
CA THR A 108 13.52 -11.65 7.34
C THR A 108 12.27 -12.47 6.98
N PRO A 109 12.26 -13.21 5.86
CA PRO A 109 11.16 -14.10 5.51
C PRO A 109 10.89 -15.15 6.59
N ILE A 110 9.61 -15.40 6.88
CA ILE A 110 9.19 -16.43 7.82
C ILE A 110 9.13 -17.78 7.08
N PRO A 111 9.79 -18.84 7.57
CA PRO A 111 9.73 -20.16 6.93
C PRO A 111 8.29 -20.67 6.82
N SER A 112 7.92 -21.27 5.69
CA SER A 112 6.55 -21.73 5.41
C SER A 112 5.97 -22.69 6.46
N GLY A 113 6.83 -23.41 7.19
CA GLY A 113 6.45 -24.34 8.25
C GLY A 113 6.18 -23.70 9.62
N ASP A 114 6.60 -22.46 9.83
CA ASP A 114 6.46 -21.75 11.10
C ASP A 114 5.00 -21.33 11.33
N ILE A 115 4.58 -21.33 12.59
CA ILE A 115 3.24 -20.93 13.01
C ILE A 115 3.20 -19.44 13.33
N ILE A 116 2.22 -18.75 12.78
CA ILE A 116 1.89 -17.34 13.00
C ILE A 116 0.53 -17.25 13.70
N ASN A 117 0.49 -16.55 14.82
CA ASN A 117 -0.73 -16.05 15.43
C ASN A 117 -1.18 -14.77 14.71
N THR A 118 -2.21 -14.88 13.89
CA THR A 118 -2.78 -13.76 13.12
C THR A 118 -3.48 -12.71 13.98
N MET A 119 -3.72 -13.02 15.26
CA MET A 119 -4.53 -12.19 16.16
C MET A 119 -5.93 -11.90 15.60
N ASN A 120 -6.47 -12.83 14.80
CA ASN A 120 -7.77 -12.70 14.12
C ASN A 120 -7.86 -11.47 13.19
N TRP A 121 -6.71 -10.96 12.73
CA TRP A 121 -6.67 -9.75 11.92
C TRP A 121 -5.47 -9.77 10.95
N VAL A 122 -5.75 -10.19 9.72
CA VAL A 122 -4.78 -10.15 8.63
C VAL A 122 -5.03 -8.92 7.75
N ARG A 123 -4.07 -7.99 7.80
CA ARG A 123 -4.01 -6.78 6.97
C ARG A 123 -2.60 -6.58 6.43
N PRO A 124 -2.22 -7.34 5.39
CA PRO A 124 -0.90 -7.26 4.80
C PRO A 124 -0.61 -5.84 4.30
N ARG A 125 0.66 -5.47 4.25
CA ARG A 125 1.13 -4.24 3.62
C ARG A 125 1.63 -4.57 2.22
N LEU A 126 1.60 -3.58 1.33
CA LEU A 126 2.34 -3.70 0.07
C LEU A 126 3.82 -3.57 0.40
N TYR A 127 4.59 -4.63 0.13
CA TYR A 127 6.02 -4.66 0.38
C TYR A 127 6.72 -5.38 -0.76
N ASN A 128 7.71 -4.72 -1.38
CA ASN A 128 8.35 -5.14 -2.62
C ASN A 128 7.34 -5.65 -3.68
N GLY A 129 6.23 -4.92 -3.84
CA GLY A 129 5.19 -5.22 -4.83
C GLY A 129 4.26 -6.37 -4.49
N THR A 130 4.42 -7.01 -3.32
CA THR A 130 3.62 -8.17 -2.90
C THR A 130 2.88 -7.89 -1.59
N PRO A 131 1.62 -8.34 -1.42
CA PRO A 131 0.96 -8.36 -0.12
C PRO A 131 1.80 -9.15 0.89
N THR A 132 2.24 -8.50 1.95
CA THR A 132 3.13 -9.11 2.94
C THR A 132 2.66 -8.82 4.36
N LEU A 133 2.45 -9.86 5.15
CA LEU A 133 2.12 -9.76 6.56
C LEU A 133 3.41 -9.57 7.37
N MET A 134 3.48 -8.47 8.12
CA MET A 134 4.58 -8.22 9.05
C MET A 134 4.27 -8.84 10.41
N VAL A 135 5.22 -9.63 10.92
CA VAL A 135 5.10 -10.33 12.20
C VAL A 135 6.27 -9.99 13.14
N GLU A 136 6.01 -10.06 14.44
CA GLU A 136 7.00 -9.92 15.51
C GLU A 136 7.12 -11.23 16.28
N LYS A 137 8.28 -11.49 16.89
CA LYS A 137 8.44 -12.68 17.75
C LYS A 137 8.15 -12.32 19.20
N LYS A 138 7.09 -12.90 19.77
CA LYS A 138 6.67 -12.66 21.14
C LYS A 138 6.42 -13.97 21.87
N ASP A 139 7.03 -14.12 23.06
CA ASP A 139 6.90 -15.33 23.89
C ASP A 139 7.17 -16.64 23.13
N GLY A 140 8.11 -16.58 22.17
CA GLY A 140 8.49 -17.72 21.31
C GLY A 140 7.59 -17.97 20.10
N CYS A 141 6.50 -17.21 19.92
CA CYS A 141 5.55 -17.32 18.81
C CYS A 141 5.65 -16.11 17.86
N TRP A 142 5.39 -16.30 16.56
CA TRP A 142 5.22 -15.20 15.63
C TRP A 142 3.81 -14.61 15.77
N GLU A 143 3.68 -13.29 15.92
CA GLU A 143 2.39 -12.60 16.00
C GLU A 143 2.30 -11.49 14.94
N SER A 144 1.12 -11.25 14.38
CA SER A 144 0.88 -10.06 13.55
C SER A 144 1.23 -8.76 14.32
N ILE A 145 2.07 -7.90 13.73
CA ILE A 145 2.39 -6.58 14.30
C ILE A 145 1.16 -5.67 14.26
N ASP A 146 0.50 -5.67 13.11
CA ASP A 146 -0.71 -4.91 12.88
C ASP A 146 -1.87 -5.57 13.65
N ARG A 147 -2.57 -4.80 14.50
CA ARG A 147 -3.68 -5.28 15.35
C ARG A 147 -4.93 -4.41 15.17
N LYS A 148 -6.12 -5.01 15.30
CA LYS A 148 -7.38 -4.26 15.35
C LYS A 148 -7.37 -3.38 16.61
N LYS A 149 -7.44 -2.06 16.44
CA LYS A 149 -7.63 -1.14 17.58
C LYS A 149 -8.99 -1.46 18.21
N ARG A 150 -8.99 -1.61 19.54
CA ARG A 150 -10.20 -1.79 20.34
C ARG A 150 -11.01 -0.49 20.38
#